data_AF-A0A4R8V5H2-F1
#
_entry.id   AF-A0A4R8V5H2-F1
#
_cell.length_a   1.000
_cell.length_b   1.000
_cell.length_c   1.000
_cell.angle_alpha   90.00
_cell.angle_beta   90.00
_cell.angle_gamma   90.00
#
_symmetry.space_group_name_H-M   'P 1'
#
loop_
_entity.id
_entity.type
_entity.pdbx_description
1 polymer ?
#
loop_
_entity_poly.entity_id
_entity_poly.type
_entity_poly.pdbx_seq_one_letter_code
_entity_poly.pdbx_strand_id
1 'polypeptide(L)'
;MSSVTPSPVALVWAARELGVSELHWVRTLPGGTHATTTVVGASDGTEFVLRQFPPGDDAVRREIRVLAGLDDLGVLAPKLLAADPDGTVHPNDTGNGCPLIVTTLLPGQASITPTDPQDFARQLGQTLACIHSLVVDPVLPDLFTEPAIDSPLHSVWRELNDEPRVLTHNDFWSGNTVWQRGNLTGIVDWSGAGLAPRGYDLAWCRQDLVFLYNVTVAEEFTRSYNEAFGSPTPDVARWDYFAALKAYPRVETWAPNYTELGRADLDGAGLRRRLTEWMATLPGH
;
A
#
# COMPACT_ATOMS: atom_id res chain seq x y z
N MET A 1 -17.29 8.55 -8.86
CA MET A 1 -16.65 9.37 -7.81
C MET A 1 -16.65 10.82 -8.27
N SER A 2 -17.09 11.75 -7.42
CA SER A 2 -17.01 13.19 -7.73
C SER A 2 -15.54 13.60 -7.79
N SER A 3 -15.13 14.33 -8.83
CA SER A 3 -13.79 14.90 -8.91
C SER A 3 -13.59 15.89 -7.76
N VAL A 4 -12.76 15.54 -6.79
CA VAL A 4 -12.40 16.45 -5.70
C VAL A 4 -11.21 17.27 -6.16
N THR A 5 -11.45 18.55 -6.40
CA THR A 5 -10.40 19.52 -6.74
C THR A 5 -9.76 20.05 -5.45
N PRO A 6 -8.42 20.15 -5.37
CA PRO A 6 -7.73 20.81 -4.27
C PRO A 6 -8.20 22.26 -4.12
N SER A 7 -8.25 22.73 -2.89
CA SER A 7 -8.58 24.13 -2.63
C SER A 7 -7.47 25.08 -3.15
N PRO A 8 -7.82 26.30 -3.60
CA PRO A 8 -6.82 27.25 -4.09
C PRO A 8 -5.69 27.56 -3.09
N VAL A 9 -6.01 27.61 -1.79
CA VAL A 9 -5.01 27.87 -0.74
C VAL A 9 -4.05 26.68 -0.58
N ALA A 10 -4.50 25.43 -0.80
CA ALA A 10 -3.60 24.27 -0.78
C ALA A 10 -2.64 24.29 -1.98
N LEU A 11 -3.12 24.71 -3.16
CA LEU A 11 -2.28 24.88 -4.35
C LEU A 11 -1.24 26.00 -4.17
N VAL A 12 -1.63 27.13 -3.59
CA VAL A 12 -0.70 28.24 -3.28
C VAL A 12 0.36 27.81 -2.27
N TRP A 13 -0.04 27.10 -1.21
CA TRP A 13 0.91 26.54 -0.26
C TRP A 13 1.89 25.58 -0.93
N ALA A 14 1.40 24.59 -1.68
CA ALA A 14 2.25 23.61 -2.35
C ALA A 14 3.20 24.28 -3.36
N ALA A 15 2.73 25.29 -4.11
CA ALA A 15 3.58 26.04 -5.03
C ALA A 15 4.74 26.75 -4.30
N ARG A 16 4.44 27.36 -3.15
CA ARG A 16 5.45 28.01 -2.30
C ARG A 16 6.47 27.01 -1.77
N GLU A 17 6.03 25.88 -1.22
CA GLU A 17 6.95 24.87 -0.67
C GLU A 17 7.83 24.23 -1.74
N LEU A 18 7.31 24.05 -2.96
CA LEU A 18 8.07 23.52 -4.09
C LEU A 18 8.95 24.58 -4.79
N GLY A 19 8.80 25.87 -4.46
CA GLY A 19 9.52 26.96 -5.12
C GLY A 19 9.10 27.19 -6.59
N VAL A 20 7.87 26.84 -6.96
CA VAL A 20 7.30 27.07 -8.30
C VAL A 20 6.35 28.26 -8.30
N SER A 21 6.13 28.89 -9.45
CA SER A 21 5.30 30.10 -9.56
C SER A 21 3.82 29.86 -9.24
N GLU A 22 3.28 28.75 -9.74
CA GLU A 22 1.89 28.36 -9.59
C GLU A 22 1.74 26.85 -9.77
N LEU A 23 0.68 26.30 -9.19
CA LEU A 23 0.23 24.94 -9.42
C LEU A 23 -1.23 24.96 -9.85
N HIS A 24 -1.59 24.09 -10.78
CA HIS A 24 -2.98 23.84 -11.19
C HIS A 24 -3.34 22.38 -10.96
N TRP A 25 -4.62 22.12 -10.72
CA TRP A 25 -5.13 20.76 -10.64
C TRP A 25 -5.12 20.10 -12.02
N VAL A 26 -4.62 18.86 -12.09
CA VAL A 26 -4.62 18.05 -13.32
C VAL A 26 -5.69 16.97 -13.26
N ARG A 27 -5.64 16.13 -12.20
CA ARG A 27 -6.57 15.00 -12.03
C ARG A 27 -6.66 14.58 -10.57
N THR A 28 -7.75 13.91 -10.22
CA THR A 28 -7.88 13.18 -8.95
C THR A 28 -7.49 11.72 -9.21
N LEU A 29 -6.64 11.15 -8.36
CA LEU A 29 -6.33 9.73 -8.43
C LEU A 29 -7.41 8.95 -7.68
N PRO A 30 -7.95 7.85 -8.26
CA PRO A 30 -8.80 6.94 -7.52
C PRO A 30 -7.96 6.17 -6.48
N GLY A 31 -8.60 5.67 -5.43
CA GLY A 31 -7.91 5.01 -4.32
C GLY A 31 -7.36 5.98 -3.27
N GLY A 32 -7.23 5.47 -2.04
CA GLY A 32 -6.86 6.22 -0.84
C GLY A 32 -7.99 6.25 0.18
N THR A 33 -7.95 5.34 1.15
CA THR A 33 -8.97 5.26 2.22
C THR A 33 -8.82 6.39 3.25
N HIS A 34 -7.60 6.94 3.36
CA HIS A 34 -7.22 7.92 4.39
C HIS A 34 -7.03 9.34 3.86
N ALA A 35 -6.96 9.54 2.55
CA ALA A 35 -6.67 10.86 1.98
C ALA A 35 -7.28 11.04 0.60
N THR A 36 -7.67 12.27 0.29
CA THR A 36 -7.92 12.67 -1.09
C THR A 36 -6.58 12.85 -1.79
N THR A 37 -6.35 12.10 -2.88
CA THR A 37 -5.10 12.12 -3.64
C THR A 37 -5.31 12.78 -4.99
N THR A 38 -4.51 13.81 -5.29
CA THR A 38 -4.63 14.57 -6.54
C THR A 38 -3.28 14.78 -7.18
N VAL A 39 -3.27 14.89 -8.50
CA VAL A 39 -2.10 15.33 -9.26
C VAL A 39 -2.24 16.81 -9.57
N VAL A 40 -1.18 17.54 -9.27
CA VAL A 40 -1.05 18.98 -9.52
C VAL A 40 0.14 19.25 -10.42
N GLY A 41 -0.01 20.18 -11.35
CA GLY A 41 0.99 20.48 -12.38
C GLY A 41 1.55 21.90 -12.24
N ALA A 42 2.85 22.04 -12.49
CA ALA A 42 3.52 23.33 -12.67
C ALA A 42 3.48 23.79 -14.14
N SER A 43 3.77 25.06 -14.39
CA SER A 43 3.73 25.64 -15.75
C SER A 43 4.78 25.06 -16.70
N ASP A 44 5.83 24.43 -16.18
CA ASP A 44 6.87 23.73 -16.96
C ASP A 44 6.48 22.28 -17.34
N GLY A 45 5.30 21.82 -16.91
CA GLY A 45 4.79 20.47 -17.16
C GLY A 45 5.19 19.44 -16.11
N THR A 46 5.93 19.82 -15.06
CA THR A 46 6.23 18.91 -13.94
C THR A 46 4.97 18.60 -13.14
N GLU A 47 4.72 17.32 -12.85
CA GLU A 47 3.58 16.86 -12.06
C GLU A 47 4.01 16.35 -10.67
N PHE A 48 3.17 16.65 -9.67
CA PHE A 48 3.35 16.24 -8.28
C PHE A 48 2.07 15.61 -7.74
N VAL A 49 2.19 14.83 -6.67
CA VAL A 49 1.03 14.31 -5.94
C VAL A 49 0.79 15.17 -4.71
N LEU A 50 -0.41 15.70 -4.57
CA LEU A 50 -0.90 16.40 -3.37
C LEU A 50 -1.94 15.51 -2.68
N ARG A 51 -1.65 15.12 -1.43
CA ARG A 51 -2.57 14.36 -0.57
C ARG A 51 -3.10 15.25 0.53
N GLN A 52 -4.42 15.20 0.74
CA GLN A 52 -5.11 15.89 1.82
C GLN A 52 -5.80 14.89 2.75
N PHE A 53 -5.46 14.95 4.03
CA PHE A 53 -5.97 14.06 5.07
C PHE A 53 -7.14 14.71 5.84
N PRO A 54 -8.04 13.92 6.43
CA PRO A 54 -9.02 14.42 7.36
C PRO A 54 -8.37 15.11 8.58
N PRO A 55 -9.01 16.14 9.17
CA PRO A 55 -8.54 16.74 10.42
C PRO A 55 -8.38 15.71 11.53
N GLY A 56 -7.24 15.74 12.23
CA GLY A 56 -6.94 14.84 13.34
C GLY A 56 -6.55 13.41 12.94
N ASP A 57 -6.36 13.13 11.65
CA ASP A 57 -5.85 11.82 11.20
C ASP A 57 -4.33 11.74 11.36
N ASP A 58 -3.86 10.83 12.22
CA ASP A 58 -2.43 10.58 12.45
C ASP A 58 -1.72 9.91 11.27
N ALA A 59 -2.45 9.41 10.26
CA ALA A 59 -1.88 8.80 9.07
C ALA A 59 -0.87 9.70 8.36
N VAL A 60 -1.08 11.02 8.36
CA VAL A 60 -0.14 11.99 7.78
C VAL A 60 1.25 11.92 8.42
N ARG A 61 1.32 11.82 9.75
CA ARG A 61 2.60 11.79 10.48
C ARG A 61 3.31 10.46 10.30
N ARG A 62 2.54 9.37 10.23
CA ARG A 62 3.08 8.03 9.93
C ARG A 62 3.66 8.02 8.53
N GLU A 63 2.94 8.53 7.55
CA GLU A 63 3.40 8.56 6.16
C GLU A 63 4.66 9.42 6.00
N ILE A 64 4.71 10.62 6.60
CA ILE A 64 5.92 11.46 6.59
C ILE A 64 7.13 10.69 7.14
N ARG A 65 6.95 10.01 8.28
CA ARG A 65 8.03 9.26 8.92
C ARG A 65 8.49 8.08 8.07
N VAL A 66 7.55 7.34 7.49
CA VAL A 66 7.87 6.20 6.62
C VAL A 66 8.60 6.68 5.38
N LEU A 67 8.07 7.67 4.66
CA LEU A 67 8.65 8.18 3.42
C LEU A 67 10.10 8.67 3.61
N ALA A 68 10.44 9.25 4.77
CA ALA A 68 11.80 9.64 5.09
C ALA A 68 12.80 8.47 5.17
N GLY A 69 12.33 7.25 5.43
CA GLY A 69 13.13 6.03 5.48
C GLY A 69 13.19 5.25 4.16
N LEU A 70 12.53 5.73 3.09
CA LEU A 70 12.44 5.01 1.81
C LEU A 70 13.46 5.48 0.76
N ASP A 71 14.40 6.35 1.11
CA ASP A 71 15.36 6.91 0.14
C ASP A 71 16.15 5.82 -0.62
N ASP A 72 16.47 4.71 0.06
CA ASP A 72 17.18 3.56 -0.51
C ASP A 72 16.34 2.76 -1.52
N LEU A 73 15.01 2.92 -1.54
CA LEU A 73 14.15 2.39 -2.62
C LEU A 73 14.26 3.20 -3.91
N GLY A 74 14.88 4.39 -3.86
CA GLY A 74 15.15 5.22 -5.01
C GLY A 74 13.88 5.60 -5.77
N VAL A 75 13.73 5.06 -6.98
CA VAL A 75 12.61 5.37 -7.87
C VAL A 75 11.34 4.58 -7.56
N LEU A 76 11.42 3.57 -6.69
CA LEU A 76 10.30 2.68 -6.36
C LEU A 76 9.34 3.25 -5.31
N ALA A 77 9.68 4.36 -4.66
CA ALA A 77 8.83 5.00 -3.67
C ALA A 77 8.68 6.51 -3.96
N PRO A 78 7.53 7.14 -3.62
CA PRO A 78 7.38 8.57 -3.73
C PRO A 78 8.36 9.27 -2.79
N LYS A 79 8.98 10.36 -3.24
CA LYS A 79 9.79 11.22 -2.36
C LYS A 79 8.90 12.29 -1.75
N LEU A 80 9.00 12.48 -0.43
CA LEU A 80 8.35 13.58 0.27
C LEU A 80 9.02 14.90 -0.11
N LEU A 81 8.24 15.86 -0.61
CA LEU A 81 8.72 17.17 -1.05
C LEU A 81 8.28 18.29 -0.10
N ALA A 82 7.08 18.19 0.46
CA ALA A 82 6.55 19.15 1.42
C ALA A 82 5.54 18.49 2.35
N ALA A 83 5.37 19.03 3.55
CA ALA A 83 4.41 18.55 4.53
C ALA A 83 3.86 19.68 5.42
N ASP A 84 2.55 19.63 5.69
CA ASP A 84 1.84 20.42 6.70
C ASP A 84 1.07 19.43 7.59
N PRO A 85 1.75 18.76 8.54
CA PRO A 85 1.15 17.69 9.35
C PRO A 85 0.12 18.22 10.37
N ASP A 86 0.17 19.51 10.67
CA ASP A 86 -0.70 20.16 11.66
C ASP A 86 -1.92 20.83 10.99
N GLY A 87 -2.02 20.77 9.66
CA GLY A 87 -3.13 21.37 8.90
C GLY A 87 -3.18 22.90 9.02
N THR A 88 -2.04 23.56 9.20
CA THR A 88 -1.95 25.01 9.39
C THR A 88 -2.39 25.82 8.17
N VAL A 89 -2.41 25.20 6.98
CA VAL A 89 -2.76 25.85 5.71
C VAL A 89 -4.27 26.11 5.58
N HIS A 90 -5.09 25.25 6.18
CA HIS A 90 -6.56 25.32 6.12
C HIS A 90 -7.20 25.14 7.50
N PRO A 91 -6.99 26.06 8.46
CA PRO A 91 -7.61 25.94 9.77
C PRO A 91 -9.14 25.97 9.60
N ASN A 92 -9.82 24.96 10.14
CA ASN A 92 -11.28 24.99 10.27
C ASN A 92 -11.69 25.85 11.49
N ASP A 93 -12.99 26.04 11.68
CA ASP A 93 -13.54 26.85 12.79
C ASP A 93 -13.14 26.34 14.19
N THR A 94 -12.65 25.10 14.31
CA THR A 94 -12.17 24.50 15.57
C THR A 94 -10.65 24.56 15.74
N GLY A 95 -9.92 25.17 14.79
CA GLY A 95 -8.46 25.33 14.82
C GLY A 95 -7.66 24.13 14.30
N ASN A 96 -8.32 23.04 13.90
CA ASN A 96 -7.67 21.83 13.39
C ASN A 96 -7.89 21.73 11.87
N GLY A 97 -6.96 22.20 11.06
CA GLY A 97 -7.10 22.11 9.62
C GLY A 97 -6.86 20.71 9.05
N CYS A 98 -6.97 20.59 7.73
CA CYS A 98 -6.70 19.35 7.00
C CYS A 98 -5.19 19.23 6.74
N PRO A 99 -4.51 18.17 7.24
CA PRO A 99 -3.10 17.97 6.96
C PRO A 99 -2.83 17.71 5.47
N LEU A 100 -1.65 18.13 5.02
CA LEU A 100 -1.22 18.01 3.62
C LEU A 100 0.17 17.38 3.51
N ILE A 101 0.39 16.60 2.46
CA ILE A 101 1.74 16.30 1.98
C ILE A 101 1.80 16.43 0.46
N VAL A 102 3.00 16.76 -0.03
CA VAL A 102 3.34 16.75 -1.45
C VAL A 102 4.44 15.74 -1.68
N THR A 103 4.27 14.88 -2.68
CA THR A 103 5.27 13.90 -3.08
C THR A 103 5.54 13.94 -4.59
N THR A 104 6.63 13.30 -5.02
CA THR A 104 6.86 13.05 -6.45
C THR A 104 5.79 12.12 -7.02
N LEU A 105 5.35 12.37 -8.25
CA LEU A 105 4.53 11.42 -9.00
C LEU A 105 5.39 10.28 -9.57
N LEU A 106 5.05 9.04 -9.26
CA LEU A 106 5.70 7.87 -9.85
C LEU A 106 5.25 7.66 -11.30
N PRO A 107 6.15 7.29 -12.23
CA PRO A 107 5.82 7.17 -13.64
C PRO A 107 4.99 5.91 -13.90
N GLY A 108 3.78 6.06 -14.42
CA GLY A 108 2.91 4.93 -14.79
C GLY A 108 1.53 5.03 -14.18
N GLN A 109 0.88 3.88 -14.03
CA GLN A 109 -0.46 3.76 -13.46
C GLN A 109 -0.62 2.43 -12.72
N ALA A 110 -1.55 2.36 -11.77
CA ALA A 110 -1.92 1.11 -11.15
C ALA A 110 -2.49 0.12 -12.18
N SER A 111 -2.14 -1.17 -12.05
CA SER A 111 -2.63 -2.21 -12.94
C SER A 111 -2.63 -3.57 -12.26
N ILE A 112 -3.75 -4.28 -12.36
CA ILE A 112 -3.93 -5.67 -11.91
C ILE A 112 -4.37 -6.58 -13.07
N THR A 113 -4.22 -6.10 -14.30
CA THR A 113 -4.59 -6.78 -15.55
C THR A 113 -3.38 -6.89 -16.50
N PRO A 114 -2.24 -7.42 -16.03
CA PRO A 114 -1.05 -7.60 -16.84
C PRO A 114 -1.31 -8.59 -17.98
N THR A 115 -0.58 -8.43 -19.09
CA THR A 115 -0.59 -9.41 -20.19
C THR A 115 0.09 -10.73 -19.80
N ASP A 116 1.06 -10.67 -18.88
CA ASP A 116 1.78 -11.82 -18.33
C ASP A 116 1.69 -11.82 -16.79
N PRO A 117 0.76 -12.60 -16.21
CA PRO A 117 0.63 -12.70 -14.76
C PRO A 117 1.85 -13.31 -14.05
N GLN A 118 2.65 -14.14 -14.74
CA GLN A 118 3.84 -14.76 -14.13
C GLN A 118 4.96 -13.73 -13.98
N ASP A 119 5.23 -12.96 -15.04
CA ASP A 119 6.22 -11.88 -14.97
C ASP A 119 5.80 -10.78 -13.99
N PHE A 120 4.49 -10.48 -13.91
CA PHE A 120 3.92 -9.58 -12.92
C PHE A 120 4.22 -10.03 -11.48
N ALA A 121 3.94 -11.30 -11.16
CA ALA A 121 4.23 -11.89 -9.86
C ALA A 121 5.73 -11.91 -9.56
N ARG A 122 6.58 -12.21 -10.55
CA ARG A 122 8.04 -12.17 -10.43
C ARG A 122 8.52 -10.78 -9.98
N GLN A 123 8.08 -9.72 -10.66
CA GLN A 123 8.46 -8.33 -10.34
C GLN A 123 7.92 -7.87 -8.99
N LEU A 124 6.70 -8.26 -8.62
CA LEU A 124 6.15 -8.01 -7.28
C LEU A 124 7.02 -8.66 -6.20
N GLY A 125 7.43 -9.91 -6.38
CA GLY A 125 8.23 -10.66 -5.40
C GLY A 125 9.60 -10.04 -5.21
N GLN A 126 10.27 -9.70 -6.32
CA GLN A 126 11.56 -9.00 -6.28
C GLN A 126 11.46 -7.64 -5.60
N THR A 127 10.40 -6.89 -5.86
CA THR A 127 10.19 -5.57 -5.27
C THR A 127 9.92 -5.66 -3.77
N LEU A 128 9.10 -6.61 -3.33
CA LEU A 128 8.86 -6.82 -1.90
C LEU A 128 10.14 -7.22 -1.15
N ALA A 129 11.01 -8.03 -1.78
CA ALA A 129 12.31 -8.37 -1.21
C ALA A 129 13.21 -7.14 -1.03
N CYS A 130 13.20 -6.19 -1.98
CA CYS A 130 13.91 -4.92 -1.83
C CYS A 130 13.40 -4.12 -0.62
N ILE A 131 12.07 -4.02 -0.44
CA ILE A 131 11.45 -3.34 0.72
C ILE A 131 11.90 -4.00 2.03
N HIS A 132 11.80 -5.32 2.12
CA HIS A 132 12.12 -6.07 3.33
C HIS A 132 13.62 -6.11 3.64
N SER A 133 14.48 -5.75 2.69
CA SER A 133 15.94 -5.69 2.86
C SER A 133 16.44 -4.32 3.33
N LEU A 134 15.56 -3.31 3.40
CA LEU A 134 15.95 -1.99 3.90
C LEU A 134 16.31 -2.04 5.38
N VAL A 135 17.27 -1.20 5.76
CA VAL A 135 17.54 -0.92 7.17
C VAL A 135 16.36 -0.15 7.73
N VAL A 136 15.74 -0.70 8.76
CA VAL A 136 14.51 -0.14 9.31
C VAL A 136 14.80 0.76 10.49
N ASP A 137 14.11 1.89 10.57
CA ASP A 137 14.07 2.69 11.79
C ASP A 137 13.26 1.93 12.87
N PRO A 138 13.87 1.55 14.01
CA PRO A 138 13.17 0.82 15.07
C PRO A 138 12.05 1.63 15.73
N VAL A 139 11.92 2.93 15.44
CA VAL A 139 10.83 3.79 15.96
C VAL A 139 9.51 3.61 15.19
N LEU A 140 9.51 2.87 14.07
CA LEU A 140 8.28 2.54 13.37
C LEU A 140 7.38 1.64 14.23
N PRO A 141 6.05 1.77 14.14
CA PRO A 141 5.13 0.99 14.94
C PRO A 141 5.22 -0.50 14.60
N ASP A 142 5.14 -1.37 15.61
CA ASP A 142 4.90 -2.80 15.39
C ASP A 142 3.45 -3.00 14.95
N LEU A 143 3.27 -3.64 13.80
CA LEU A 143 1.97 -3.94 13.18
C LEU A 143 1.47 -5.34 13.51
N PHE A 144 2.34 -6.22 14.02
CA PHE A 144 2.01 -7.59 14.38
C PHE A 144 1.82 -7.73 15.89
N THR A 145 0.93 -6.91 16.45
CA THR A 145 0.60 -6.89 17.88
C THR A 145 -0.30 -8.05 18.29
N GLU A 146 -0.21 -8.46 19.56
CA GLU A 146 -1.06 -9.51 20.12
C GLU A 146 -2.56 -9.20 19.94
N PRO A 147 -3.32 -10.07 19.25
CA PRO A 147 -4.76 -9.91 19.14
C PRO A 147 -5.47 -10.31 20.44
N ALA A 148 -6.76 -10.00 20.58
CA ALA A 148 -7.55 -10.48 21.72
C ALA A 148 -7.51 -12.02 21.84
N ILE A 149 -7.54 -12.53 23.08
CA ILE A 149 -7.40 -13.98 23.37
C ILE A 149 -8.48 -14.83 22.67
N ASP A 150 -9.68 -14.29 22.51
CA ASP A 150 -10.81 -14.95 21.84
C ASP A 150 -10.80 -14.77 20.31
N SER A 151 -9.83 -14.02 19.77
CA SER A 151 -9.65 -13.86 18.33
C SER A 151 -9.18 -15.16 17.68
N PRO A 152 -9.71 -15.55 16.51
CA PRO A 152 -9.18 -16.68 15.75
C PRO A 152 -7.72 -16.47 15.32
N LEU A 153 -7.22 -15.23 15.34
CA LEU A 153 -5.83 -14.90 15.01
C LEU A 153 -4.85 -15.22 16.16
N HIS A 154 -5.32 -15.39 17.41
CA HIS A 154 -4.43 -15.48 18.58
C HIS A 154 -3.50 -16.70 18.53
N SER A 155 -4.00 -17.86 18.12
CA SER A 155 -3.17 -19.07 17.97
C SER A 155 -2.09 -18.89 16.90
N VAL A 156 -2.47 -18.33 15.75
CA VAL A 156 -1.57 -18.07 14.62
C VAL A 156 -0.52 -17.02 14.99
N TRP A 157 -0.93 -15.95 15.67
CA TRP A 157 -0.03 -14.91 16.14
C TRP A 157 1.04 -15.46 17.08
N ARG A 158 0.65 -16.29 18.07
CA ARG A 158 1.61 -16.90 19.02
C ARG A 158 2.71 -17.73 18.33
N GLU A 159 2.39 -18.38 17.22
CA GLU A 159 3.35 -19.21 16.48
C GLU A 159 4.30 -18.37 15.62
N LEU A 160 3.85 -17.21 15.14
CA LEU A 160 4.55 -16.42 14.14
C LEU A 160 5.24 -15.16 14.70
N ASN A 161 4.89 -14.74 15.93
CA ASN A 161 5.34 -13.46 16.50
C ASN A 161 6.85 -13.36 16.75
N ASP A 162 7.53 -14.49 16.88
CA ASP A 162 8.96 -14.52 17.14
C ASP A 162 9.81 -14.34 15.86
N GLU A 163 9.16 -14.33 14.68
CA GLU A 163 9.84 -14.04 13.42
C GLU A 163 10.46 -12.62 13.41
N PRO A 164 11.62 -12.43 12.75
CA PRO A 164 12.27 -11.13 12.67
C PRO A 164 11.40 -10.07 12.00
N ARG A 165 11.39 -8.87 12.57
CA ARG A 165 10.70 -7.72 11.99
C ARG A 165 11.50 -7.14 10.84
N VAL A 166 10.80 -6.79 9.76
CA VAL A 166 11.31 -6.01 8.63
C VAL A 166 10.40 -4.80 8.41
N LEU A 167 10.81 -3.88 7.55
CA LEU A 167 9.89 -2.85 7.06
C LEU A 167 8.81 -3.56 6.25
N THR A 168 7.55 -3.32 6.61
CA THR A 168 6.37 -3.85 5.92
C THR A 168 5.47 -2.72 5.50
N HIS A 169 4.90 -2.85 4.30
CA HIS A 169 3.94 -1.92 3.73
C HIS A 169 2.57 -2.00 4.42
N ASN A 170 2.24 -3.12 5.09
CA ASN A 170 0.94 -3.45 5.71
C ASN A 170 -0.21 -3.74 4.72
N ASP A 171 -0.20 -3.03 3.59
CA ASP A 171 -1.16 -3.20 2.50
C ASP A 171 -0.46 -3.48 1.17
N PHE A 172 0.52 -4.39 1.17
CA PHE A 172 1.20 -4.82 -0.06
C PHE A 172 0.31 -5.77 -0.88
N TRP A 173 -0.67 -5.22 -1.58
CA TRP A 173 -1.43 -5.90 -2.61
C TRP A 173 -1.10 -5.30 -3.98
N SER A 174 -1.42 -6.00 -5.05
CA SER A 174 -0.97 -5.62 -6.40
C SER A 174 -1.55 -4.28 -6.89
N GLY A 175 -2.69 -3.84 -6.36
CA GLY A 175 -3.28 -2.54 -6.71
C GLY A 175 -2.53 -1.32 -6.19
N ASN A 176 -1.66 -1.47 -5.18
CA ASN A 176 -0.81 -0.39 -4.66
C ASN A 176 0.54 -0.29 -5.40
N THR A 177 0.64 -0.91 -6.58
CA THR A 177 1.87 -0.90 -7.40
C THR A 177 1.64 -0.15 -8.71
N VAL A 178 2.66 0.60 -9.15
CA VAL A 178 2.63 1.45 -10.34
C VAL A 178 3.41 0.79 -11.46
N TRP A 179 2.84 0.80 -12.67
CA TRP A 179 3.39 0.11 -13.83
C TRP A 179 3.52 1.03 -15.03
N GLN A 180 4.61 0.87 -15.77
CA GLN A 180 4.83 1.51 -17.05
C GLN A 180 5.41 0.51 -18.06
N ARG A 181 4.70 0.31 -19.18
CA ARG A 181 5.15 -0.57 -20.28
C ARG A 181 5.57 -1.97 -19.80
N GLY A 182 4.79 -2.56 -18.90
CA GLY A 182 5.04 -3.91 -18.34
C GLY A 182 6.08 -3.98 -17.23
N ASN A 183 6.68 -2.86 -16.81
CA ASN A 183 7.63 -2.84 -15.71
C ASN A 183 6.99 -2.18 -14.48
N LEU A 184 7.23 -2.77 -13.30
CA LEU A 184 6.92 -2.16 -12.02
C LEU A 184 7.87 -0.98 -11.81
N THR A 185 7.29 0.19 -11.61
CA THR A 185 8.02 1.45 -11.46
C THR A 185 7.83 2.09 -10.09
N GLY A 186 6.91 1.59 -9.25
CA GLY A 186 6.64 2.21 -7.97
C GLY A 186 5.69 1.46 -7.07
N ILE A 187 5.72 1.80 -5.79
CA ILE A 187 4.81 1.36 -4.73
C ILE A 187 4.24 2.61 -4.06
N VAL A 188 2.93 2.65 -3.84
CA VAL A 188 2.22 3.80 -3.28
C VAL A 188 1.40 3.40 -2.06
N ASP A 189 0.90 4.41 -1.34
CA ASP A 189 0.09 4.27 -0.11
C ASP A 189 0.82 3.66 1.10
N TRP A 190 1.97 4.24 1.41
CA TRP A 190 2.82 3.90 2.56
C TRP A 190 2.28 4.33 3.92
N SER A 191 1.05 4.87 3.98
CA SER A 191 0.46 5.45 5.20
C SER A 191 0.27 4.43 6.34
N GLY A 192 0.11 3.15 5.98
CA GLY A 192 -0.05 2.04 6.91
C GLY A 192 1.23 1.29 7.27
N ALA A 193 2.38 1.66 6.72
CA ALA A 193 3.62 0.90 6.87
C ALA A 193 4.19 0.94 8.29
N GLY A 194 4.97 -0.09 8.62
CA GLY A 194 5.55 -0.29 9.95
C GLY A 194 6.38 -1.57 10.02
N LEU A 195 6.62 -2.04 11.24
CA LEU A 195 7.39 -3.25 11.52
C LEU A 195 6.48 -4.47 11.63
N ALA A 196 6.77 -5.54 10.91
CA ALA A 196 6.15 -6.84 11.12
C ALA A 196 7.07 -7.95 10.60
N PRO A 197 6.84 -9.22 10.99
CA PRO A 197 7.44 -10.34 10.28
C PRO A 197 7.18 -10.28 8.78
N ARG A 198 8.19 -10.62 7.98
CA ARG A 198 8.13 -10.52 6.51
C ARG A 198 7.02 -11.34 5.84
N GLY A 199 6.54 -12.39 6.53
CA GLY A 199 5.40 -13.18 6.06
C GLY A 199 4.07 -12.40 6.05
N TYR A 200 3.97 -11.30 6.80
CA TYR A 200 2.79 -10.46 6.92
C TYR A 200 2.37 -9.84 5.58
N ASP A 201 3.30 -9.17 4.89
CA ASP A 201 3.06 -8.62 3.55
C ASP A 201 3.04 -9.71 2.48
N LEU A 202 3.93 -10.70 2.60
CA LEU A 202 4.04 -11.78 1.62
C LEU A 202 2.72 -12.53 1.46
N ALA A 203 2.08 -12.93 2.57
CA ALA A 203 0.79 -13.61 2.52
C ALA A 203 -0.37 -12.72 2.08
N TRP A 204 -0.30 -11.42 2.40
CA TRP A 204 -1.31 -10.45 1.94
C TRP A 204 -1.33 -10.36 0.41
N CYS A 205 -0.15 -10.27 -0.21
CA CYS A 205 0.00 -10.23 -1.66
C CYS A 205 -0.33 -11.58 -2.31
N ARG A 206 0.11 -12.70 -1.72
CA ARG A 206 -0.23 -14.03 -2.23
C ARG A 206 -1.74 -14.24 -2.31
N GLN A 207 -2.48 -13.84 -1.27
CA GLN A 207 -3.93 -13.94 -1.27
C GLN A 207 -4.57 -13.13 -2.40
N ASP A 208 -4.11 -11.89 -2.62
CA ASP A 208 -4.54 -11.06 -3.75
C ASP A 208 -4.25 -11.74 -5.09
N LEU A 209 -3.05 -12.30 -5.29
CA LEU A 209 -2.70 -13.02 -6.53
C LEU A 209 -3.53 -14.29 -6.76
N VAL A 210 -3.89 -15.01 -5.70
CA VAL A 210 -4.84 -16.13 -5.78
C VAL A 210 -6.22 -15.63 -6.17
N PHE A 211 -6.68 -14.51 -5.61
CA PHE A 211 -7.97 -13.91 -5.96
C PHE A 211 -8.00 -13.38 -7.39
N LEU A 212 -6.90 -12.85 -7.89
CA LEU A 212 -6.81 -12.33 -9.25
C LEU A 212 -6.69 -13.45 -10.27
N TYR A 213 -5.85 -14.45 -9.99
CA TYR A 213 -5.44 -15.47 -10.95
C TYR A 213 -5.61 -16.87 -10.35
N ASN A 214 -4.56 -17.40 -9.70
CA ASN A 214 -4.50 -18.75 -9.15
C ASN A 214 -3.24 -18.92 -8.27
N VAL A 215 -3.14 -20.08 -7.61
CA VAL A 215 -2.02 -20.47 -6.74
C VAL A 215 -0.66 -20.43 -7.47
N THR A 216 -0.58 -20.85 -8.72
CA THR A 216 0.70 -20.90 -9.45
C THR A 216 1.33 -19.51 -9.61
N VAL A 217 0.51 -18.47 -9.78
CA VAL A 217 1.00 -17.08 -9.81
C VAL A 217 1.51 -16.63 -8.44
N ALA A 218 0.81 -17.00 -7.35
CA ALA A 218 1.28 -16.72 -5.99
C ALA A 218 2.57 -17.49 -5.63
N GLU A 219 2.74 -18.71 -6.15
CA GLU A 219 3.98 -19.50 -6.02
C GLU A 219 5.16 -18.84 -6.73
N GLU A 220 4.97 -18.33 -7.95
CA GLU A 220 5.99 -17.59 -8.69
C GLU A 220 6.44 -16.32 -7.96
N PHE A 221 5.47 -15.59 -7.38
CA PHE A 221 5.74 -14.45 -6.51
C PHE A 221 6.62 -14.85 -5.32
N THR A 222 6.25 -15.91 -4.59
CA THR A 222 7.00 -16.38 -3.43
C THR A 222 8.39 -16.89 -3.79
N ARG A 223 8.53 -17.61 -4.90
CA ARG A 223 9.82 -18.07 -5.41
C ARG A 223 10.74 -16.89 -5.69
N SER A 224 10.24 -15.91 -6.45
CA SER A 224 11.00 -14.70 -6.82
C SER A 224 11.37 -13.84 -5.62
N TYR A 225 10.46 -13.72 -4.64
CA TYR A 225 10.74 -13.06 -3.38
C TYR A 225 11.85 -13.77 -2.59
N ASN A 226 11.74 -15.08 -2.40
CA ASN A 226 12.72 -15.84 -1.61
C ASN A 226 14.11 -15.82 -2.26
N GLU A 227 14.18 -15.89 -3.59
CA GLU A 227 15.42 -15.75 -4.36
C GLU A 227 16.05 -14.37 -4.17
N ALA A 228 15.27 -13.30 -4.29
CA ALA A 228 15.76 -11.93 -4.16
C ALA A 228 16.14 -11.56 -2.72
N PHE A 229 15.39 -12.05 -1.72
CA PHE A 229 15.69 -11.84 -0.30
C PHE A 229 16.85 -12.73 0.18
N GLY A 230 17.15 -13.82 -0.52
CA GLY A 230 18.26 -14.72 -0.21
C GLY A 230 17.95 -15.80 0.83
N SER A 231 16.70 -15.95 1.27
CA SER A 231 16.28 -17.05 2.15
C SER A 231 14.78 -17.34 2.04
N PRO A 232 14.37 -18.62 2.17
CA PRO A 232 12.96 -18.99 2.13
C PRO A 232 12.21 -18.41 3.32
N THR A 233 10.99 -17.93 3.09
CA THR A 233 10.07 -17.52 4.18
C THR A 233 9.60 -18.76 4.95
N PRO A 234 9.78 -18.81 6.28
CA PRO A 234 9.26 -19.91 7.09
C PRO A 234 7.73 -19.97 7.04
N ASP A 235 7.18 -21.19 7.01
CA ASP A 235 5.76 -21.48 7.20
C ASP A 235 4.79 -20.60 6.40
N VAL A 236 5.05 -20.42 5.09
CA VAL A 236 4.21 -19.61 4.18
C VAL A 236 2.73 -19.97 4.29
N ALA A 237 2.38 -21.25 4.37
CA ALA A 237 1.00 -21.69 4.50
C ALA A 237 0.32 -21.18 5.79
N ARG A 238 1.10 -20.99 6.86
CA ARG A 238 0.61 -20.44 8.13
C ARG A 238 0.40 -18.94 8.06
N TRP A 239 1.29 -18.23 7.36
CA TRP A 239 1.10 -16.82 7.02
C TRP A 239 -0.12 -16.60 6.12
N ASP A 240 -0.32 -17.45 5.11
CA ASP A 240 -1.51 -17.43 4.26
C ASP A 240 -2.79 -17.62 5.08
N TYR A 241 -2.77 -18.50 6.07
CA TYR A 241 -3.90 -18.71 6.99
C TYR A 241 -4.17 -17.48 7.88
N PHE A 242 -3.11 -16.84 8.40
CA PHE A 242 -3.23 -15.56 9.11
C PHE A 242 -3.88 -14.49 8.24
N ALA A 243 -3.39 -14.30 7.00
CA ALA A 243 -3.92 -13.31 6.07
C ALA A 243 -5.39 -13.57 5.73
N ALA A 244 -5.77 -14.84 5.56
CA ALA A 244 -7.14 -15.24 5.30
C ALA A 244 -8.08 -14.95 6.47
N LEU A 245 -7.67 -15.27 7.71
CA LEU A 245 -8.43 -14.92 8.91
C LEU A 245 -8.55 -13.40 9.09
N LYS A 246 -7.49 -12.64 8.82
CA LYS A 246 -7.48 -11.17 8.87
C LYS A 246 -8.43 -10.56 7.83
N ALA A 247 -8.56 -11.18 6.66
CA ALA A 247 -9.45 -10.75 5.58
C ALA A 247 -10.91 -11.18 5.81
N TYR A 248 -11.13 -12.31 6.46
CA TYR A 248 -12.43 -12.96 6.64
C TYR A 248 -13.58 -12.03 7.05
N PRO A 249 -13.46 -11.08 8.00
CA PRO A 249 -14.59 -10.25 8.39
C PRO A 249 -15.00 -9.19 7.36
N ARG A 250 -14.19 -8.93 6.33
CA ARG A 250 -14.35 -7.73 5.48
C ARG A 250 -14.00 -7.92 3.99
N VAL A 251 -13.73 -9.14 3.54
CA VAL A 251 -13.24 -9.38 2.17
C VAL A 251 -14.18 -8.82 1.08
N GLU A 252 -15.50 -8.81 1.32
CA GLU A 252 -16.49 -8.28 0.38
C GLU A 252 -16.36 -6.77 0.19
N THR A 253 -15.84 -6.04 1.19
CA THR A 253 -15.69 -4.58 1.12
C THR A 253 -14.55 -4.17 0.18
N TRP A 254 -13.77 -5.10 -0.34
CA TRP A 254 -12.66 -4.83 -1.26
C TRP A 254 -13.11 -4.77 -2.73
N ALA A 255 -14.32 -5.21 -3.05
CA ALA A 255 -14.84 -5.25 -4.42
C ALA A 255 -14.70 -3.91 -5.20
N PRO A 256 -14.90 -2.72 -4.59
CA PRO A 256 -14.67 -1.46 -5.28
C PRO A 256 -13.23 -1.29 -5.79
N ASN A 257 -12.23 -1.70 -4.99
CA ASN A 257 -10.82 -1.57 -5.34
C ASN A 257 -10.47 -2.37 -6.61
N TYR A 258 -10.98 -3.60 -6.72
CA TYR A 258 -10.80 -4.44 -7.91
C TYR A 258 -11.57 -3.90 -9.11
N THR A 259 -12.80 -3.42 -8.90
CA THR A 259 -13.64 -2.85 -9.95
C THR A 259 -12.99 -1.63 -10.60
N GLU A 260 -12.44 -0.72 -9.79
CA GLU A 260 -11.76 0.49 -10.24
C GLU A 260 -10.50 0.20 -11.08
N LEU A 261 -9.88 -0.97 -10.87
CA LEU A 261 -8.71 -1.43 -11.61
C LEU A 261 -9.05 -2.45 -12.71
N GLY A 262 -10.32 -2.54 -13.11
CA GLY A 262 -10.76 -3.29 -14.28
C GLY A 262 -11.16 -4.75 -14.02
N ARG A 263 -11.29 -5.17 -12.76
CA ARG A 263 -11.69 -6.52 -12.34
C ARG A 263 -13.08 -6.53 -11.70
N ALA A 264 -14.07 -6.06 -12.46
CA ALA A 264 -15.48 -6.05 -12.03
C ALA A 264 -16.07 -7.46 -11.80
N ASP A 265 -15.41 -8.52 -12.28
CA ASP A 265 -15.75 -9.91 -11.99
C ASP A 265 -15.45 -10.31 -10.52
N LEU A 266 -14.61 -9.55 -9.83
CA LEU A 266 -14.30 -9.73 -8.41
C LEU A 266 -15.24 -8.87 -7.55
N ASP A 267 -16.54 -9.13 -7.68
CA ASP A 267 -17.55 -8.56 -6.79
C ASP A 267 -17.44 -9.15 -5.36
N GLY A 268 -18.24 -8.63 -4.42
CA GLY A 268 -18.19 -9.06 -3.04
C GLY A 268 -18.43 -10.57 -2.87
N ALA A 269 -19.39 -11.14 -3.61
CA ALA A 269 -19.69 -12.57 -3.57
C ALA A 269 -18.55 -13.41 -4.19
N GLY A 270 -17.92 -12.90 -5.24
CA GLY A 270 -16.74 -13.47 -5.88
C GLY A 270 -15.56 -13.53 -4.94
N LEU A 271 -15.25 -12.43 -4.27
CA LEU A 271 -14.17 -12.34 -3.29
C LEU A 271 -14.41 -13.28 -2.09
N ARG A 272 -15.62 -13.30 -1.53
CA ARG A 272 -15.98 -14.26 -0.47
C ARG A 272 -15.76 -15.71 -0.90
N ARG A 273 -16.23 -16.07 -2.09
CA ARG A 273 -16.07 -17.44 -2.62
C ARG A 273 -14.59 -17.80 -2.76
N ARG A 274 -13.78 -16.94 -3.39
CA ARG A 274 -12.34 -17.18 -3.56
C ARG A 274 -11.60 -17.27 -2.23
N LEU A 275 -11.96 -16.45 -1.23
CA LEU A 275 -11.39 -16.57 0.12
C LEU A 275 -11.75 -17.92 0.75
N THR A 276 -13.01 -18.36 0.68
CA THR A 276 -13.43 -19.66 1.22
C THR A 276 -12.71 -20.82 0.54
N GLU A 277 -12.58 -20.78 -0.79
CA GLU A 277 -11.83 -21.77 -1.56
C GLU A 277 -10.35 -21.76 -1.16
N TRP A 278 -9.74 -20.58 -1.02
CA TRP A 278 -8.36 -20.43 -0.58
C TRP A 278 -8.14 -21.04 0.80
N MET A 279 -8.97 -20.67 1.78
CA MET A 279 -8.92 -21.21 3.14
C MET A 279 -9.05 -22.74 3.19
N ALA A 280 -9.84 -23.35 2.30
CA ALA A 280 -9.99 -24.80 2.23
C ALA A 280 -8.73 -25.54 1.75
N THR A 281 -7.81 -24.84 1.07
CA THR A 281 -6.51 -25.40 0.66
C THR A 281 -5.42 -25.23 1.71
N LEU A 282 -5.63 -24.34 2.68
CA LEU A 282 -4.65 -24.07 3.72
C LEU A 282 -4.77 -25.11 4.83
N PRO A 283 -3.65 -25.50 5.46
CA PRO A 283 -3.69 -26.39 6.61
C PRO A 283 -4.47 -25.71 7.74
N GLY A 284 -5.70 -26.18 7.96
CA GLY A 284 -6.47 -25.86 9.16
C GLY A 284 -5.82 -26.56 10.35
N HIS A 285 -5.76 -25.85 11.47
CA HIS A 285 -5.39 -26.44 12.76
C HIS A 285 -6.38 -27.50 13.20
#